data_AF-A0A3Q4I5Z1-F1
#
_entry.id   AF-A0A3Q4I5Z1-F1
#
_cell.length_a   1.000
_cell.length_b   1.000
_cell.length_c   1.000
_cell.angle_alpha   90.00
_cell.angle_beta   90.00
_cell.angle_gamma   90.00
#
_symmetry.space_group_name_H-M   'P 1'
#
loop_
_entity.id
_entity.type
_entity.pdbx_description
1 polymer ?
#
loop_
_entity_poly.entity_id
_entity_poly.type
_entity_poly.pdbx_seq_one_letter_code
_entity_poly.pdbx_strand_id
1 'polypeptide(L)'
;LELLVEKAIGTSERSLGAGEALRRVLECVASGILMEDGPGIKDPCEKEAVDAIGYLTRQQCEDITQSAQFALRLCAFGQMHKVLGMDSKPLRNLRQNQAQGGADKRHAVEERQRLITDMIQCREVY
;
A
#
# COMPACT_ATOMS: atom_id res chain seq x y z
N LEU A 1 -4.35 10.82 10.68
CA LEU A 1 -4.46 9.42 10.20
C LEU A 1 -5.90 8.94 10.16
N GLU A 2 -6.68 9.14 11.22
CA GLU A 2 -8.07 8.66 11.34
C GLU A 2 -8.97 9.14 10.19
N LEU A 3 -8.96 10.44 9.88
CA LEU A 3 -9.75 11.02 8.78
C LEU A 3 -9.43 10.38 7.42
N LEU A 4 -8.16 10.11 7.15
CA LEU A 4 -7.74 9.44 5.92
C LEU A 4 -8.31 8.03 5.83
N VAL A 5 -8.24 7.27 6.93
CA VAL A 5 -8.73 5.90 7.00
C VAL A 5 -10.25 5.85 6.81
N GLU A 6 -10.97 6.73 7.50
CA GLU A 6 -12.42 6.88 7.36
C GLU A 6 -12.78 7.19 5.90
N LYS A 7 -12.17 8.21 5.28
CA LYS A 7 -12.48 8.61 3.90
C LYS A 7 -12.11 7.53 2.87
N ALA A 8 -10.98 6.84 3.05
CA ALA A 8 -10.56 5.77 2.15
C ALA A 8 -11.48 4.54 2.21
N ILE A 9 -11.92 4.15 3.42
CA ILE A 9 -12.80 2.99 3.62
C ILE A 9 -14.25 3.33 3.33
N GLY A 10 -14.71 4.51 3.76
CA GLY A 10 -16.09 4.99 3.62
C GLY A 10 -16.53 5.20 2.17
N THR A 11 -15.59 5.35 1.24
CA THR A 11 -15.85 5.40 -0.21
C THR A 11 -15.96 4.02 -0.86
N SER A 12 -15.89 2.93 -0.09
CA SER A 12 -16.09 1.56 -0.58
C SER A 12 -17.58 1.22 -0.71
N GLU A 13 -17.98 0.59 -1.81
CA GLU A 13 -19.35 0.11 -2.03
C GLU A 13 -19.67 -1.18 -1.26
N ARG A 14 -18.65 -1.83 -0.69
CA ARG A 14 -18.76 -3.09 0.06
C ARG A 14 -17.99 -3.06 1.36
N SER A 15 -18.38 -3.94 2.29
CA SER A 15 -17.59 -4.19 3.50
C SER A 15 -16.22 -4.77 3.14
N LEU A 16 -15.16 -4.20 3.70
CA LEU A 16 -13.79 -4.65 3.45
C LEU A 16 -13.25 -5.44 4.64
N GLY A 17 -12.51 -6.52 4.37
CA GLY A 17 -11.69 -7.16 5.40
C GLY A 17 -10.47 -6.29 5.76
N ALA A 18 -9.87 -6.51 6.92
CA ALA A 18 -8.79 -5.65 7.43
C ALA A 18 -7.60 -5.49 6.46
N GLY A 19 -7.16 -6.57 5.81
CA GLY A 19 -6.06 -6.50 4.83
C GLY A 19 -6.42 -5.75 3.55
N GLU A 20 -7.69 -5.84 3.12
CA GLU A 20 -8.20 -5.10 1.96
C GLU A 20 -8.40 -3.63 2.28
N ALA A 21 -8.93 -3.33 3.47
CA ALA A 21 -9.07 -1.97 3.99
C ALA A 21 -7.70 -1.27 4.07
N LEU A 22 -6.68 -1.94 4.62
CA LEU A 22 -5.32 -1.39 4.67
C LEU A 22 -4.76 -1.13 3.26
N ARG A 23 -4.93 -2.08 2.33
CA ARG A 23 -4.50 -1.90 0.94
C ARG A 23 -5.17 -0.68 0.31
N ARG A 24 -6.47 -0.48 0.54
CA ARG A 24 -7.22 0.66 0.02
C ARG A 24 -6.74 1.99 0.61
N VAL A 25 -6.42 2.04 1.90
CA VAL A 25 -5.79 3.22 2.52
C VAL A 25 -4.45 3.54 1.86
N LEU A 26 -3.61 2.52 1.63
CA LEU A 26 -2.33 2.69 0.94
C LEU A 26 -2.54 3.17 -0.52
N GLU A 27 -3.56 2.68 -1.23
CA GLU A 27 -3.95 3.15 -2.58
C GLU A 27 -4.30 4.63 -2.59
N CYS A 28 -5.10 5.10 -1.64
CA CYS A 28 -5.46 6.51 -1.51
C CYS A 28 -4.24 7.40 -1.25
N VAL A 29 -3.29 6.96 -0.42
CA VAL A 29 -2.06 7.73 -0.17
C VAL A 29 -1.16 7.73 -1.41
N ALA A 30 -0.95 6.56 -2.01
CA ALA A 30 -0.10 6.39 -3.18
C ALA A 30 -0.61 7.13 -4.42
N SER A 31 -1.92 7.39 -4.52
CA SER A 31 -2.51 8.20 -5.58
C SER A 31 -2.20 9.69 -5.45
N GLY A 32 -1.51 10.12 -4.39
CA GLY A 32 -1.07 11.50 -4.20
C GLY A 32 -2.11 12.40 -3.52
N ILE A 33 -3.01 11.85 -2.70
CA ILE A 33 -4.00 12.66 -1.97
C ILE A 33 -3.37 13.75 -1.08
N LEU A 34 -2.11 13.54 -0.66
CA LEU A 34 -1.35 14.44 0.21
C LEU A 34 -0.47 15.46 -0.54
N MET A 35 -0.35 15.34 -1.87
CA MET A 35 0.51 16.21 -2.67
C MET A 35 -0.06 17.64 -2.72
N GLU A 36 0.77 18.65 -2.99
CA GLU A 36 0.34 20.07 -3.07
C GLU A 36 -0.81 20.28 -4.07
N ASP A 37 -0.80 19.56 -5.19
CA ASP A 37 -1.86 19.61 -6.21
C ASP A 37 -2.98 18.57 -5.96
N GLY A 38 -2.90 17.86 -4.84
CA GLY A 38 -3.87 16.84 -4.42
C GLY A 38 -5.15 17.47 -3.84
N PRO A 39 -6.24 16.68 -3.74
CA PRO A 39 -7.50 17.17 -3.18
C PRO A 39 -7.48 17.39 -1.65
N GLY A 40 -6.41 16.96 -0.95
CA GLY A 40 -6.27 17.11 0.50
C GLY A 40 -7.32 16.37 1.32
N ILE A 41 -7.36 16.68 2.62
CA ILE A 41 -8.29 16.08 3.59
C ILE A 41 -8.95 17.19 4.40
N LYS A 42 -10.16 17.59 4.03
CA LYS A 42 -10.94 18.56 4.81
C LYS A 42 -11.15 18.08 6.25
N ASP A 43 -10.88 18.94 7.22
CA ASP A 43 -11.22 18.72 8.62
C ASP A 43 -12.74 18.92 8.85
N PRO A 44 -13.49 17.89 9.31
CA PRO A 44 -14.92 18.00 9.58
C PRO A 44 -15.25 18.76 10.88
N CYS A 45 -14.28 18.97 11.77
CA CYS A 45 -14.45 19.68 13.03
C CYS A 45 -14.29 21.20 12.87
N GLU A 46 -13.72 21.64 11.75
CA GLU A 46 -13.54 23.06 11.43
C GLU A 46 -14.70 23.61 10.60
N LYS A 47 -15.11 24.84 10.91
CA LYS A 47 -16.20 25.52 10.18
C LYS A 47 -15.74 25.95 8.78
N GLU A 48 -14.52 26.45 8.69
CA GLU A 48 -13.90 26.87 7.43
C GLU A 48 -13.32 25.66 6.69
N ALA A 49 -13.02 25.82 5.39
CA ALA A 49 -12.38 24.77 4.61
C ALA A 49 -10.89 24.65 4.98
N VAL A 50 -10.62 23.98 6.10
CA VAL A 50 -9.27 23.71 6.60
C VAL A 50 -8.82 22.33 6.14
N ASP A 51 -7.61 22.26 5.59
CA ASP A 51 -6.97 20.99 5.25
C ASP A 51 -6.30 20.40 6.50
N ALA A 52 -6.75 19.22 6.92
CA ALA A 52 -6.26 18.50 8.09
C ALA A 52 -4.79 18.07 7.94
N ILE A 53 -4.23 18.08 6.72
CA ILE A 53 -2.82 17.75 6.46
C ILE A 53 -1.96 18.99 6.16
N GLY A 54 -2.51 20.21 6.26
CA GLY A 54 -1.81 21.44 5.90
C GLY A 54 -0.57 21.76 6.74
N TYR A 55 -0.31 21.01 7.81
CA TYR A 55 0.91 21.11 8.62
C TYR A 55 2.09 20.32 8.04
N LEU A 56 1.88 19.46 7.04
CA LEU A 56 2.93 18.69 6.38
C LEU A 56 3.70 19.56 5.38
N THR A 57 5.01 19.37 5.32
CA THR A 57 5.84 20.00 4.28
C THR A 57 5.76 19.22 2.98
N ARG A 58 6.07 19.86 1.85
CA ARG A 58 6.12 19.21 0.53
C ARG A 58 6.96 17.93 0.55
N GLN A 59 8.15 17.98 1.15
CA GLN A 59 9.03 16.81 1.25
C GLN A 59 8.38 15.68 2.06
N GLN A 60 7.73 15.99 3.18
CA GLN A 60 7.02 14.98 3.97
C GLN A 60 5.89 14.33 3.17
N CYS A 61 5.15 15.11 2.38
CA CYS A 61 4.10 14.57 1.51
C CYS A 61 4.68 13.65 0.41
N GLU A 62 5.78 14.05 -0.21
CA GLU A 62 6.51 13.24 -1.20
C GLU A 62 6.99 11.92 -0.59
N ASP A 63 7.64 11.96 0.58
CA ASP A 63 8.17 10.79 1.28
C ASP A 63 7.05 9.82 1.69
N ILE A 64 5.94 10.33 2.25
CA ILE A 64 4.78 9.52 2.63
C ILE A 64 4.14 8.87 1.40
N THR A 65 3.99 9.63 0.32
CA THR A 65 3.42 9.13 -0.95
C THR A 65 4.32 8.05 -1.55
N GLN A 66 5.64 8.27 -1.59
CA GLN A 66 6.62 7.32 -2.09
C GLN A 66 6.61 6.02 -1.26
N SER A 67 6.58 6.14 0.06
CA SER A 67 6.50 5.01 1.00
C SER A 67 5.21 4.20 0.79
N ALA A 68 4.06 4.86 0.61
CA ALA A 68 2.80 4.18 0.31
C ALA A 68 2.84 3.43 -1.03
N GLN A 69 3.40 4.05 -2.08
CA GLN A 69 3.59 3.39 -3.38
C GLN A 69 4.47 2.14 -3.26
N PHE A 70 5.52 2.21 -2.44
CA PHE A 70 6.39 1.06 -2.17
C PHE A 70 5.64 -0.04 -1.41
N ALA A 71 4.91 0.31 -0.35
CA ALA A 71 4.12 -0.62 0.43
C ALA A 71 3.06 -1.34 -0.42
N LEU A 72 2.40 -0.65 -1.36
CA LEU A 72 1.45 -1.29 -2.27
C LEU A 72 2.09 -2.36 -3.15
N ARG A 73 3.28 -2.10 -3.65
CA ARG A 73 4.01 -3.08 -4.44
C ARG A 73 4.33 -4.30 -3.56
N LEU A 74 4.82 -4.11 -2.34
CA LEU A 74 5.01 -5.21 -1.39
C LEU A 74 3.70 -5.99 -1.15
N CYS A 75 2.58 -5.30 -0.96
CA CYS A 75 1.26 -5.91 -0.77
C CYS A 75 0.82 -6.74 -1.99
N ALA A 76 1.01 -6.24 -3.21
CA ALA A 76 0.69 -6.94 -4.46
C ALA A 76 1.48 -8.26 -4.60
N PHE A 77 2.67 -8.28 -4.02
CA PHE A 77 3.60 -9.40 -4.05
C PHE A 77 3.54 -10.33 -2.82
N GLY A 78 2.48 -10.23 -2.02
CA GLY A 78 2.31 -11.07 -0.83
C GLY A 78 3.31 -10.76 0.29
N GLN A 79 4.05 -9.65 0.20
CA GLN A 79 5.04 -9.22 1.19
C GLN A 79 4.45 -8.23 2.22
N MET A 80 3.15 -8.33 2.51
CA MET A 80 2.47 -7.47 3.49
C MET A 80 3.07 -7.56 4.90
N HIS A 81 3.70 -8.70 5.23
CA HIS A 81 4.44 -8.86 6.49
C HIS A 81 5.57 -7.83 6.64
N LYS A 82 6.25 -7.46 5.55
CA LYS A 82 7.27 -6.40 5.56
C LYS A 82 6.67 -5.03 5.83
N VAL A 83 5.52 -4.73 5.22
CA VAL A 83 4.77 -3.47 5.45
C VAL A 83 4.33 -3.36 6.92
N LEU A 84 3.97 -4.49 7.54
CA LEU A 84 3.54 -4.55 8.94
C LEU A 84 4.71 -4.64 9.94
N GLY A 85 5.97 -4.70 9.48
CA GLY A 85 7.12 -4.91 10.36
C GLY A 85 7.09 -6.26 11.10
N MET A 86 6.47 -7.27 10.49
CA MET A 86 6.30 -8.61 11.05
C MET A 86 7.20 -9.62 10.36
N ASP A 87 7.57 -10.67 11.09
CA ASP A 87 8.20 -11.83 10.49
C ASP A 87 7.27 -12.51 9.48
N SER A 88 7.86 -13.00 8.38
CA SER A 88 7.12 -13.77 7.40
C SER A 88 6.59 -15.04 8.08
N LYS A 89 5.26 -15.18 8.15
CA LYS A 89 4.66 -16.45 8.55
C LYS A 89 5.12 -17.49 7.53
N PRO A 90 5.69 -18.64 7.96
CA PRO A 90 6.00 -19.70 7.02
C PRO A 90 4.72 -20.00 6.24
N LEU A 91 4.79 -19.91 4.91
CA LEU A 91 3.68 -20.21 4.02
C LEU A 91 3.24 -21.64 4.36
N ARG A 92 2.24 -21.78 5.23
CA ARG A 92 1.68 -23.07 5.58
C ARG A 92 1.06 -23.58 4.29
N ASN A 93 1.82 -24.40 3.61
CA ASN A 93 1.48 -25.20 2.45
C ASN A 93 0.02 -25.02 2.01
N LEU A 94 -0.24 -24.12 1.06
CA LEU A 94 -1.40 -24.24 0.16
C LEU A 94 -1.33 -25.53 -0.71
N ARG A 95 -0.36 -26.42 -0.42
CA ARG A 95 -0.03 -27.64 -1.13
C ARG A 95 -0.86 -28.83 -0.65
N GLN A 96 -2.18 -28.79 -0.76
CA GLN A 96 -2.92 -30.06 -0.78
C GLN A 96 -3.93 -30.24 -1.92
N ASN A 97 -4.21 -29.24 -2.77
CA ASN A 97 -5.17 -29.44 -3.89
C ASN A 97 -4.69 -29.09 -5.31
N GLN A 98 -3.40 -28.84 -5.54
CA GLN A 98 -2.87 -28.72 -6.91
C GLN A 98 -1.61 -29.56 -7.10
N ALA A 99 -1.81 -30.88 -7.10
CA ALA A 99 -0.83 -31.80 -7.67
C ALA A 99 -0.83 -31.65 -9.20
N GLN A 100 0.37 -31.68 -9.77
CA GLN A 100 0.73 -31.65 -11.20
C GLN A 100 0.64 -30.29 -11.92
N GLY A 101 1.82 -29.64 -12.05
CA GLY A 101 2.07 -28.54 -12.99
C GLY A 101 3.01 -27.41 -12.50
N GLY A 102 3.39 -27.39 -11.21
CA GLY A 102 3.81 -26.15 -10.54
C GLY A 102 5.30 -25.79 -10.50
N ALA A 103 6.25 -26.55 -11.05
CA ALA A 103 7.67 -26.21 -10.92
C ALA A 103 8.07 -24.98 -11.76
N ASP A 104 7.63 -24.95 -13.02
CA ASP A 104 7.94 -23.88 -13.99
C ASP A 104 7.26 -22.54 -13.62
N LYS A 105 5.99 -22.60 -13.20
CA LYS A 105 5.24 -21.43 -12.72
C LYS A 105 5.81 -20.81 -11.44
N ARG A 106 6.40 -21.62 -10.55
CA ARG A 106 7.00 -21.13 -9.29
C ARG A 106 8.27 -20.34 -9.56
N HIS A 107 9.12 -20.85 -10.45
CA HIS A 107 10.33 -20.14 -10.86
C HIS A 107 9.99 -18.84 -11.58
N ALA A 108 8.99 -18.85 -12.49
CA ALA A 108 8.54 -17.65 -13.17
C ALA A 108 7.91 -16.60 -12.22
N VAL A 109 7.22 -17.04 -11.15
CA VAL A 109 6.67 -16.14 -10.13
C VAL A 109 7.77 -15.57 -9.24
N GLU A 110 8.73 -16.37 -8.80
CA GLU A 110 9.88 -15.92 -8.00
C GLU A 110 10.84 -15.03 -8.81
N GLU A 111 11.00 -15.29 -10.10
CA GLU A 111 11.83 -14.50 -11.01
C GLU A 111 11.14 -13.18 -11.36
N ARG A 112 9.82 -13.18 -11.62
CA ARG A 112 9.04 -11.92 -11.70
C ARG A 112 9.08 -11.17 -10.38
N GLN A 113 9.01 -11.87 -9.25
CA GLN A 113 9.11 -11.27 -7.93
C GLN A 113 10.47 -10.62 -7.71
N ARG A 114 11.56 -11.27 -8.13
CA ARG A 114 12.92 -10.74 -8.11
C ARG A 114 13.06 -9.53 -9.02
N LEU A 115 12.73 -9.65 -10.30
CA LEU A 115 12.83 -8.56 -11.27
C LEU A 115 12.06 -7.31 -10.81
N ILE A 116 10.89 -7.49 -10.20
CA ILE A 116 10.11 -6.35 -9.71
C ILE A 116 10.64 -5.84 -8.36
N THR A 117 11.13 -6.69 -7.47
CA THR A 117 11.82 -6.24 -6.24
C THR A 117 13.10 -5.47 -6.57
N ASP A 118 13.83 -5.88 -7.61
CA ASP A 118 15.02 -5.19 -8.11
C ASP A 118 14.63 -3.86 -8.78
N MET A 119 13.54 -3.80 -9.56
CA MET A 119 12.98 -2.53 -10.05
C MET A 119 12.56 -1.59 -8.92
N ILE A 120 12.13 -2.15 -7.79
CA ILE A 120 11.70 -1.42 -6.60
C ILE A 120 12.91 -0.85 -5.84
N GLN A 121 13.99 -1.61 -5.69
CA GLN A 121 15.24 -1.17 -5.05
C GLN A 121 16.09 -0.26 -5.94
N CYS A 122 16.06 -0.40 -7.27
CA CYS A 122 16.74 0.52 -8.19
C CYS A 122 16.24 1.97 -8.12
N ARG A 123 15.08 2.22 -7.47
CA ARG A 123 14.55 3.57 -7.25
C ARG A 123 14.89 4.17 -5.88
N GLU A 124 15.58 3.43 -5.00
CA GLU A 124 16.12 3.95 -3.71
C GLU A 124 17.54 4.55 -3.83
N VAL A 125 18.10 4.67 -5.05
CA VAL A 125 19.49 5.15 -5.28
C VAL A 125 19.56 6.56 -5.90
N TYR A 126 18.46 7.32 -5.93
CA TYR A 126 18.47 8.74 -6.34
C TYR A 126 17.68 9.60 -5.37
#